data_AF-A0A385YWN2-F1
#
_entry.id   AF-A0A385YWN2-F1
#
_cell.length_a   1.000
_cell.length_b   1.000
_cell.length_c   1.000
_cell.angle_alpha   90.00
_cell.angle_beta   90.00
_cell.angle_gamma   90.00
#
_symmetry.space_group_name_H-M   'P 1'
#
loop_
_entity.id
_entity.type
_entity.pdbx_description
1 polymer ?
#
loop_
_entity_poly.entity_id
_entity_poly.type
_entity_poly.pdbx_seq_one_letter_code
_entity_poly.pdbx_strand_id
1 'polypeptide(L)'
;MQNLISKEKQDWTRWNLSIPLVLFLLGTTSALYQSFPNLFLSENGLLASAQYIGGIVVLFLLVERVGLNDKKIHFALAILLILAGLMLDMIFI
;
A
#
# COMPACT_ATOMS: atom_id res chain seq x y z
N MET A 1 -31.45 29.30 -19.16
CA MET A 1 -30.77 27.99 -19.08
C MET A 1 -29.25 28.20 -18.95
N GLN A 2 -28.76 28.74 -17.82
CA GLN A 2 -27.32 29.00 -17.61
C GLN A 2 -26.77 28.34 -16.32
N ASN A 3 -27.58 27.56 -15.60
CA ASN A 3 -27.25 27.03 -14.27
C ASN A 3 -26.79 25.57 -14.25
N LEU A 4 -26.39 24.98 -15.39
CA LEU A 4 -25.97 23.57 -15.44
C LEU A 4 -24.46 23.35 -15.60
N ILE A 5 -23.66 24.42 -15.58
CA ILE A 5 -22.20 24.31 -15.54
C ILE A 5 -21.76 24.54 -14.09
N SER A 6 -22.27 23.73 -13.14
CA SER A 6 -21.54 23.51 -11.90
C SER A 6 -20.29 22.75 -12.28
N LYS A 7 -19.26 23.51 -12.60
CA LYS A 7 -17.91 23.07 -12.90
C LYS A 7 -17.49 22.10 -11.80
N GLU A 8 -17.65 20.81 -12.05
CA GLU A 8 -17.10 19.76 -11.23
C GLU A 8 -15.58 19.94 -11.38
N LYS A 9 -15.01 20.74 -10.49
CA LYS A 9 -13.59 21.08 -10.51
C LYS A 9 -12.89 19.80 -10.13
N GLN A 10 -12.53 19.01 -11.14
CA GLN A 10 -11.74 17.81 -10.99
C GLN A 10 -10.42 18.21 -10.34
N ASP A 11 -10.35 18.04 -9.02
CA ASP A 11 -9.17 18.34 -8.21
C ASP A 11 -8.12 17.26 -8.52
N TRP A 12 -7.27 17.50 -9.52
CA TRP A 12 -6.12 16.67 -9.89
C TRP A 12 -5.17 16.37 -8.72
N THR A 13 -5.28 17.15 -7.63
CA THR A 13 -4.50 17.01 -6.40
C THR A 13 -4.96 15.86 -5.51
N ARG A 14 -6.19 15.36 -5.69
CA ARG A 14 -6.81 14.33 -4.85
C ARG A 14 -6.78 12.98 -5.55
N TRP A 15 -5.86 12.12 -5.12
CA TRP A 15 -5.70 10.77 -5.64
C TRP A 15 -6.35 9.73 -4.73
N ASN A 16 -6.80 8.63 -5.31
CA ASN A 16 -7.31 7.50 -4.54
C ASN A 16 -6.14 6.83 -3.82
N LEU A 17 -6.25 6.66 -2.50
CA LEU A 17 -5.16 6.14 -1.69
C LEU A 17 -4.86 4.67 -1.98
N SER A 18 -5.78 3.94 -2.61
CA SER A 18 -5.67 2.51 -2.93
C SER A 18 -4.33 2.10 -3.56
N ILE A 19 -3.93 2.76 -4.65
CA ILE A 19 -2.73 2.40 -5.41
C ILE A 19 -1.46 2.69 -4.59
N PRO A 20 -1.27 3.91 -4.05
CA PRO A 20 -0.14 4.19 -3.15
C PRO A 20 -0.04 3.24 -1.96
N LEU A 21 -1.17 2.84 -1.40
CA LEU A 21 -1.21 1.99 -0.22
C LEU A 21 -0.83 0.55 -0.54
N VAL A 22 -1.25 0.00 -1.68
CA VAL A 22 -0.78 -1.32 -2.14
C VAL A 22 0.73 -1.32 -2.36
N LEU A 23 1.28 -0.29 -3.00
CA LEU A 23 2.72 -0.17 -3.22
C LEU A 23 3.50 -0.07 -1.90
N PHE A 24 2.99 0.70 -0.95
CA PHE A 24 3.56 0.78 0.40
C PHE A 24 3.52 -0.56 1.14
N LEU A 25 2.39 -1.27 1.05
CA LEU A 25 2.23 -2.58 1.68
C LEU A 25 3.22 -3.59 1.10
N LEU A 26 3.39 -3.62 -0.23
CA LEU A 26 4.37 -4.50 -0.89
C LEU A 26 5.80 -4.23 -0.39
N GLY A 27 6.23 -2.96 -0.34
CA GLY A 27 7.55 -2.61 0.18
C GLY A 27 7.72 -2.98 1.66
N THR A 28 6.69 -2.72 2.47
CA THR A 28 6.70 -3.06 3.90
C THR A 28 6.75 -4.57 4.13
N THR A 29 5.98 -5.36 3.37
CA THR A 29 6.01 -6.83 3.47
C THR A 29 7.32 -7.42 2.98
N SER A 30 7.90 -6.86 1.92
CA SER A 30 9.23 -7.26 1.43
C SER A 30 10.29 -7.04 2.50
N ALA A 31 10.34 -5.83 3.07
CA ALA A 31 11.25 -5.49 4.14
C ALA A 31 11.07 -6.39 5.37
N LEU A 32 9.83 -6.64 5.79
CA LEU A 32 9.54 -7.54 6.93
C LEU A 32 9.95 -8.98 6.65
N TYR A 33 9.73 -9.46 5.42
CA TYR A 33 10.12 -10.80 5.01
C TYR A 33 11.63 -11.00 5.07
N GLN A 34 12.39 -9.99 4.65
CA GLN A 34 13.86 -10.02 4.68
C GLN A 34 14.43 -9.83 6.09
N SER A 35 13.85 -8.92 6.89
CA SER A 35 14.31 -8.59 8.24
C SER A 35 14.13 -9.72 9.24
N PHE A 36 13.04 -10.46 9.10
CA PHE A 36 12.61 -11.44 10.08
C PHE A 36 12.33 -12.80 9.43
N PRO A 37 13.35 -13.47 8.88
CA PRO A 37 13.18 -14.79 8.29
C PRO A 37 12.58 -15.79 9.30
N ASN A 38 12.88 -15.61 10.60
CA ASN A 38 12.38 -16.45 11.69
C ASN A 38 10.87 -16.29 11.98
N LEU A 39 10.20 -15.26 11.46
CA LEU A 39 8.73 -15.13 11.59
C LEU A 39 7.98 -16.04 10.61
N PHE A 40 8.67 -16.56 9.59
CA PHE A 40 8.09 -17.44 8.59
C PHE A 40 8.32 -18.89 8.97
N LEU A 41 7.21 -19.65 9.02
CA LEU A 41 7.22 -21.00 9.58
C LEU A 41 7.87 -22.05 8.65
N SER A 42 8.28 -21.66 7.44
CA SER A 42 8.71 -22.63 6.42
C SER A 42 9.79 -22.09 5.50
N GLU A 43 10.88 -22.84 5.38
CA GLU A 43 11.94 -22.64 4.40
C GLU A 43 11.59 -23.22 3.01
N ASN A 44 10.53 -24.04 2.91
CA ASN A 44 10.06 -24.56 1.63
C ASN A 44 9.49 -23.41 0.77
N GLY A 45 10.08 -23.21 -0.43
CA GLY A 45 9.77 -22.07 -1.29
C GLY A 45 8.28 -21.88 -1.65
N LEU A 46 7.50 -22.97 -1.76
CA LEU A 46 6.06 -22.90 -2.00
C LEU A 46 5.28 -22.33 -0.80
N LEU A 47 5.57 -22.82 0.41
CA LEU A 47 4.91 -22.34 1.63
C LEU A 47 5.36 -20.92 1.97
N ALA A 48 6.64 -20.60 1.75
CA ALA A 48 7.19 -19.27 1.95
C ALA A 48 6.49 -18.23 1.05
N SER A 49 6.28 -18.57 -0.23
CA SER A 49 5.55 -17.72 -1.17
C SER A 49 4.08 -17.55 -0.77
N ALA A 50 3.43 -18.63 -0.31
CA ALA A 50 2.05 -18.56 0.18
C ALA A 50 1.92 -17.70 1.44
N GLN A 51 2.88 -17.75 2.36
CA GLN A 51 2.93 -16.91 3.55
C GLN A 51 3.16 -15.44 3.19
N TYR A 52 4.03 -15.16 2.23
CA TYR A 52 4.27 -13.81 1.74
C TYR A 52 3.00 -13.18 1.15
N ILE A 53 2.35 -13.89 0.23
CA ILE A 53 1.07 -13.44 -0.37
C ILE A 53 -0.01 -13.32 0.70
N GLY A 54 -0.11 -14.29 1.61
CA GLY A 54 -1.04 -14.26 2.73
C GLY A 54 -0.82 -13.03 3.62
N GLY A 55 0.43 -12.67 3.92
CA GLY A 55 0.78 -11.48 4.70
C GLY A 55 0.33 -10.18 4.03
N ILE A 56 0.56 -10.05 2.71
CA ILE A 56 0.09 -8.90 1.93
C ILE A 56 -1.43 -8.80 1.99
N VAL A 57 -2.14 -9.92 1.74
CA VAL A 57 -3.60 -9.95 1.75
C VAL A 57 -4.16 -9.60 3.12
N VAL A 58 -3.58 -10.12 4.20
CA VAL A 58 -4.02 -9.80 5.58
C VAL A 58 -3.84 -8.32 5.89
N LEU A 59 -2.69 -7.74 5.56
CA LEU A 59 -2.45 -6.30 5.76
C LEU A 59 -3.36 -5.45 4.90
N PHE A 60 -3.58 -5.85 3.64
CA PHE A 60 -4.51 -5.17 2.75
C PHE A 60 -5.94 -5.18 3.30
N LEU A 61 -6.43 -6.34 3.75
CA LEU A 61 -7.75 -6.47 4.37
C LEU A 61 -7.87 -5.64 5.66
N LEU A 62 -6.80 -5.55 6.46
CA LEU A 62 -6.77 -4.69 7.64
C LEU A 62 -6.96 -3.22 7.26
N VAL A 63 -6.20 -2.75 6.27
CA VAL A 63 -6.28 -1.37 5.77
C VAL A 63 -7.63 -1.08 5.15
N GLU A 64 -8.17 -2.03 4.37
CA GLU A 64 -9.49 -1.95 3.76
C GLU A 64 -10.57 -1.85 4.85
N ARG A 65 -10.47 -2.65 5.92
CA ARG A 65 -11.40 -2.62 7.05
C ARG A 65 -11.35 -1.31 7.84
N VAL A 66 -10.20 -0.64 7.88
CA VAL A 66 -10.06 0.72 8.46
C VAL A 66 -10.66 1.79 7.53
N GLY A 67 -11.05 1.43 6.30
CA GLY A 67 -11.63 2.36 5.33
C GLY A 67 -10.62 3.39 4.82
N LEU A 68 -9.32 3.09 4.91
CA LEU A 68 -8.27 3.95 4.36
C LEU A 68 -8.28 3.94 2.83
N ASN A 69 -8.72 2.83 2.22
CA ASN A 69 -8.74 2.64 0.78
C ASN A 69 -9.52 3.72 0.02
N ASP A 70 -10.65 4.18 0.59
CA ASP A 70 -11.54 5.17 -0.03
C ASP A 70 -11.17 6.63 0.32
N LYS A 71 -10.13 6.85 1.11
CA LYS A 71 -9.70 8.22 1.44
C LYS A 71 -8.99 8.84 0.24
N LYS A 72 -9.47 10.01 -0.16
CA LYS A 72 -8.79 10.86 -1.14
C LYS A 72 -7.68 11.63 -0.44
N ILE A 73 -6.43 11.35 -0.80
CA ILE A 73 -5.26 12.03 -0.24
C ILE A 73 -4.59 12.94 -1.26
N HIS A 74 -3.77 13.87 -0.78
CA HIS A 74 -2.93 14.67 -1.66
C HIS A 74 -1.89 13.81 -2.36
N PHE A 75 -1.66 14.08 -3.64
CA PHE A 75 -0.64 13.40 -4.45
C PHE A 75 0.77 13.38 -3.80
N ALA A 76 1.16 14.46 -3.12
CA ALA A 76 2.42 14.52 -2.38
C ALA A 76 2.49 13.48 -1.25
N LEU A 77 1.39 13.26 -0.52
CA LEU A 77 1.32 12.23 0.51
C LEU A 77 1.36 10.82 -0.10
N ALA A 78 0.79 10.63 -1.29
CA ALA A 78 0.84 9.37 -2.00
C ALA A 78 2.28 8.99 -2.36
N ILE A 79 3.03 9.94 -2.93
CA ILE A 79 4.45 9.75 -3.26
C ILE A 79 5.27 9.50 -2.00
N LEU A 80 5.03 10.27 -0.94
CA LEU A 80 5.73 10.09 0.34
C LEU A 80 5.51 8.67 0.89
N LEU A 81 4.29 8.16 0.81
CA LEU A 81 3.95 6.80 1.26
C LEU A 81 4.68 5.74 0.45
N ILE A 82 4.71 5.87 -0.88
CA ILE A 82 5.43 4.93 -1.76
C ILE A 82 6.93 4.96 -1.46
N LEU A 83 7.51 6.16 -1.33
CA LEU A 83 8.92 6.34 -0.98
C LEU A 83 9.24 5.74 0.38
N ALA A 84 8.38 5.91 1.38
CA ALA A 84 8.57 5.30 2.69
C ALA A 84 8.63 3.77 2.61
N GLY A 85 7.74 3.15 1.82
CA GLY A 85 7.75 1.70 1.60
C GLY A 85 9.02 1.21 0.90
N LEU A 86 9.50 1.95 -0.11
CA LEU A 86 10.75 1.64 -0.81
C LEU A 86 11.99 1.86 0.07
N MET A 87 11.98 2.87 0.95
CA MET A 87 13.09 3.09 1.87
C MET A 87 13.20 1.97 2.90
N LEU A 88 12.06 1.44 3.39
CA LEU A 88 12.08 0.26 4.25
C LEU A 88 12.71 -0.94 3.53
N ASP A 89 12.32 -1.18 2.28
CA ASP A 89 12.93 -2.26 1.48
C ASP A 89 14.45 -2.07 1.33
N MET A 90 14.92 -0.84 1.03
CA MET A 90 16.36 -0.55 0.92
C MET A 90 17.16 -0.67 2.23
N ILE A 91 16.55 -0.41 3.39
CA ILE A 91 17.25 -0.52 4.69
C ILE A 91 17.45 -1.97 5.11
N PHE A 92 16.53 -2.85 4.70
CA PHE A 92 16.49 -4.24 5.13
C PHE A 92 16.97 -5.24 4.05
N ILE A 93 17.46 -4.72 2.92
CA ILE A 93 18.24 -5.44 1.90
C ILE A 93 19.69 -5.65 2.35
#